data_AF-A0ABD5AVV5-F1
#
_entry.id   AF-A0ABD5AVV5-F1
#
_cell.length_a   1.000
_cell.length_b   1.000
_cell.length_c   1.000
_cell.angle_alpha   90.00
_cell.angle_beta   90.00
_cell.angle_gamma   90.00
#
_symmetry.space_group_name_H-M   'P 1'
#
loop_
_entity.id
_entity.type
_entity.pdbx_description
1 polymer ?
#
loop_
_entity_poly.entity_id
_entity_poly.type
_entity_poly.pdbx_seq_one_letter_code
_entity_poly.pdbx_strand_id
1 'polypeptide(L)'
;MTNIFFVGLGLIGGSLASNFKYFYEDIHITAYDSNHHQLQRAISMGIVDTITTDYTYGLSQADIVIFATPVHTTTSYLASMSQYNTRPGLIVTDTGSTKSTIQAFESELLQQDIHLIGGHPMAGSHKSGVLNAKKHLFENAYYVLVHDMPENDVAHERIKNLLQHTRAHIISMTADEHDHVTGIVSHVPHFVASSLVNLNAYYAPESEWIKQLAAGGFRDITRIASSNPEMWRDISIENRTHILSVMKHLQSDFSKIIDLLERQDSDGLYDFFNNAKQYRDALPIRSQGAMNSSFDLYVDIPDKPGTISQVLDILSHERISISNVRILEVREDIYGALRVSFKTASDRDAGRLALSHQFDTYIN
;
A
#
# COMPACT_ATOMS: atom_id res chain seq x y z
N MET A 1 -24.21 10.23 16.74
CA MET A 1 -23.74 8.86 16.47
C MET A 1 -23.81 8.59 14.98
N THR A 2 -22.68 8.33 14.33
CA THR A 2 -22.57 8.02 12.90
C THR A 2 -22.62 6.51 12.69
N ASN A 3 -23.44 6.04 11.75
CA ASN A 3 -23.62 4.63 11.44
C ASN A 3 -22.76 4.26 10.23
N ILE A 4 -21.79 3.37 10.44
CA ILE A 4 -20.88 2.89 9.41
C ILE A 4 -21.22 1.43 9.11
N PHE A 5 -21.54 1.16 7.85
CA PHE A 5 -21.83 -0.19 7.38
C PHE A 5 -20.63 -0.76 6.62
N PHE A 6 -20.02 -1.81 7.17
CA PHE A 6 -18.93 -2.54 6.52
C PHE A 6 -19.47 -3.72 5.71
N VAL A 7 -19.06 -3.78 4.45
CA VAL A 7 -19.33 -4.91 3.55
C VAL A 7 -17.99 -5.59 3.27
N GLY A 8 -17.79 -6.76 3.87
CA GLY A 8 -16.51 -7.48 3.88
C GLY A 8 -15.65 -7.15 5.11
N LEU A 9 -15.37 -8.15 5.93
CA LEU A 9 -14.51 -8.09 7.11
C LEU A 9 -13.31 -9.01 6.94
N GLY A 10 -12.52 -8.74 5.91
CA GLY A 10 -11.19 -9.31 5.74
C GLY A 10 -10.13 -8.65 6.62
N LEU A 11 -8.87 -8.75 6.19
CA LEU A 11 -7.75 -8.03 6.80
C LEU A 11 -7.99 -6.51 6.77
N ILE A 12 -8.33 -5.97 5.60
CA ILE A 12 -8.44 -4.51 5.37
C ILE A 12 -9.65 -3.95 6.10
N GLY A 13 -10.86 -4.46 5.79
CA GLY A 13 -12.10 -4.03 6.44
C GLY A 13 -12.06 -4.18 7.96
N GLY A 14 -11.57 -5.32 8.47
CA GLY A 14 -11.40 -5.53 9.90
C GLY A 14 -10.39 -4.57 10.55
N SER A 15 -9.32 -4.18 9.84
CA SER A 15 -8.33 -3.24 10.35
C SER A 15 -8.88 -1.81 10.42
N LEU A 16 -9.68 -1.40 9.43
CA LEU A 16 -10.40 -0.12 9.45
C LEU A 16 -11.44 -0.11 10.57
N ALA A 17 -12.29 -1.13 10.67
CA ALA A 17 -13.27 -1.24 11.74
C ALA A 17 -12.61 -1.22 13.13
N SER A 18 -11.52 -1.97 13.31
CA SER A 18 -10.74 -1.97 14.55
C SER A 18 -10.11 -0.61 14.86
N ASN A 19 -9.60 0.10 13.85
CA ASN A 19 -9.07 1.46 14.03
C ASN A 19 -10.18 2.41 14.46
N PHE A 20 -11.28 2.45 13.71
CA PHE A 20 -12.38 3.36 13.98
C PHE A 20 -12.99 3.11 15.35
N LYS A 21 -13.20 1.84 15.70
CA LYS A 21 -13.79 1.49 16.99
C LYS A 21 -12.89 1.79 18.18
N TYR A 22 -11.57 1.87 17.96
CA TYR A 22 -10.62 2.26 18.99
C TYR A 22 -10.54 3.79 19.19
N PHE A 23 -10.72 4.59 18.13
CA PHE A 23 -10.49 6.04 18.18
C PHE A 23 -11.75 6.90 18.22
N TYR A 24 -12.90 6.39 17.79
CA TYR A 24 -14.16 7.14 17.78
C TYR A 24 -15.18 6.52 18.75
N GLU A 25 -15.68 7.33 19.68
CA GLU A 25 -16.71 6.92 20.64
C GLU A 25 -18.12 7.03 20.04
N ASP A 26 -18.34 8.02 19.15
CA ASP A 26 -19.64 8.35 18.57
C ASP A 26 -19.96 7.61 17.25
N ILE A 27 -19.48 6.38 17.08
CA ILE A 27 -19.77 5.55 15.90
C ILE A 27 -20.46 4.23 16.25
N HIS A 28 -21.40 3.82 15.38
CA HIS A 28 -21.96 2.48 15.33
C HIS A 28 -21.44 1.74 14.11
N ILE A 29 -20.89 0.55 14.28
CA ILE A 29 -20.41 -0.28 13.19
C ILE A 29 -21.34 -1.49 13.02
N THR A 30 -22.04 -1.53 11.90
CA THR A 30 -22.77 -2.71 11.42
C THR A 30 -21.92 -3.43 10.38
N ALA A 31 -21.85 -4.76 10.43
CA ALA A 31 -21.08 -5.54 9.47
C ALA A 31 -21.88 -6.61 8.75
N TYR A 32 -21.55 -6.77 7.47
CA TYR A 32 -22.04 -7.82 6.58
C TYR A 32 -20.84 -8.48 5.89
N ASP A 33 -20.88 -9.81 5.79
CA ASP A 33 -19.86 -10.61 5.11
C ASP A 33 -20.52 -11.90 4.60
N SER A 34 -20.09 -12.39 3.43
CA SER A 34 -20.58 -13.66 2.88
C SER A 34 -20.16 -14.85 3.74
N ASN A 35 -19.09 -14.72 4.53
CA ASN A 35 -18.64 -15.70 5.48
C ASN A 35 -19.09 -15.35 6.91
N HIS A 36 -20.13 -16.05 7.38
CA HIS A 36 -20.68 -15.82 8.71
C HIS A 36 -19.65 -16.02 9.85
N HIS A 37 -18.64 -16.87 9.68
CA HIS A 37 -17.58 -17.04 10.69
C HIS A 37 -16.74 -15.76 10.86
N GLN A 38 -16.58 -14.97 9.81
CA GLN A 38 -15.87 -13.70 9.88
C GLN A 38 -16.64 -12.67 10.71
N LEU A 39 -17.97 -12.64 10.59
CA LEU A 39 -18.86 -11.81 11.39
C LEU A 39 -18.79 -12.17 12.88
N GLN A 40 -18.91 -13.46 13.21
CA GLN A 40 -18.84 -13.95 14.59
C GLN A 40 -17.51 -13.63 15.27
N ARG A 41 -16.41 -13.69 14.52
CA ARG A 41 -15.08 -13.28 15.01
C ARG A 41 -15.01 -11.78 15.22
N ALA A 42 -15.52 -10.97 14.29
CA ALA A 42 -15.49 -9.52 14.42
C ALA A 42 -16.26 -9.01 15.64
N ILE A 43 -17.47 -9.52 15.88
CA ILE A 43 -18.29 -9.12 17.03
C ILE A 43 -17.64 -9.56 18.35
N SER A 44 -17.07 -10.78 18.40
CA SER A 44 -16.36 -11.26 19.61
C SER A 44 -15.05 -10.51 19.90
N MET A 45 -14.40 -9.97 18.86
CA MET A 45 -13.25 -9.08 19.01
C MET A 45 -13.63 -7.65 19.44
N GLY A 46 -14.93 -7.31 19.45
CA GLY A 46 -15.42 -5.97 19.79
C GLY A 46 -15.04 -4.90 18.76
N ILE A 47 -14.71 -5.29 17.52
CA ILE A 47 -14.34 -4.34 16.45
C ILE A 47 -15.55 -3.88 15.62
N VAL A 48 -16.73 -4.46 15.87
CA VAL A 48 -18.02 -4.07 15.31
C VAL A 48 -19.08 -4.11 16.43
N ASP A 49 -20.18 -3.38 16.27
CA ASP A 49 -21.27 -3.32 17.26
C ASP A 49 -22.40 -4.30 16.93
N THR A 50 -22.73 -4.41 15.64
CA THR A 50 -23.82 -5.24 15.13
C THR A 50 -23.36 -6.04 13.91
N ILE A 51 -23.87 -7.26 13.76
CA ILE A 51 -23.73 -8.03 12.52
C ILE A 51 -25.10 -8.21 11.87
N THR A 52 -25.15 -8.20 10.54
CA THR A 52 -26.38 -8.44 9.79
C THR A 52 -26.12 -9.46 8.67
N THR A 53 -27.13 -10.28 8.37
CA THR A 53 -27.17 -11.12 7.17
C THR A 53 -28.03 -10.50 6.06
N ASP A 54 -28.65 -9.36 6.34
CA ASP A 54 -29.43 -8.58 5.38
C ASP A 54 -28.64 -7.32 4.98
N TYR A 55 -28.14 -7.35 3.75
CA TYR A 55 -27.41 -6.24 3.14
C TYR A 55 -28.27 -4.98 3.03
N THR A 56 -29.53 -5.12 2.62
CA THR A 56 -30.44 -3.99 2.39
C THR A 56 -30.81 -3.29 3.69
N TYR A 57 -31.01 -4.06 4.75
CA TYR A 57 -31.18 -3.52 6.09
C TYR A 57 -29.96 -2.70 6.52
N GLY A 58 -28.75 -3.27 6.41
CA GLY A 58 -27.51 -2.57 6.76
C GLY A 58 -27.33 -1.26 5.99
N LEU A 59 -27.58 -1.29 4.68
CA LEU A 59 -27.52 -0.13 3.80
C LEU A 59 -28.51 0.98 4.19
N SER A 60 -29.75 0.62 4.51
CA SER A 60 -30.81 1.58 4.89
C SER A 60 -30.54 2.36 6.18
N GLN A 61 -29.63 1.85 7.03
CA GLN A 61 -29.25 2.45 8.31
C GLN A 61 -27.93 3.21 8.26
N ALA A 62 -27.20 3.13 7.15
CA ALA A 62 -25.85 3.65 7.04
C ALA A 62 -25.83 5.15 6.73
N ASP A 63 -24.93 5.88 7.40
CA ASP A 63 -24.49 7.21 6.98
C ASP A 63 -23.24 7.09 6.10
N ILE A 64 -22.43 6.03 6.30
CA ILE A 64 -21.25 5.69 5.51
C ILE A 64 -21.25 4.18 5.23
N VAL A 65 -20.98 3.78 3.99
CA VAL A 65 -20.74 2.38 3.59
C VAL A 65 -19.29 2.20 3.17
N ILE A 66 -18.65 1.15 3.68
CA ILE A 66 -17.27 0.80 3.36
C ILE A 66 -17.22 -0.58 2.75
N PHE A 67 -16.93 -0.66 1.45
CA PHE A 67 -16.70 -1.90 0.74
C PHE A 67 -15.24 -2.33 0.89
N ALA A 68 -15.01 -3.39 1.66
CA ALA A 68 -13.72 -4.07 1.76
C ALA A 68 -13.78 -5.49 1.17
N THR A 69 -14.52 -5.62 0.06
CA THR A 69 -14.61 -6.83 -0.78
C THR A 69 -13.70 -6.71 -2.00
N PRO A 70 -13.45 -7.80 -2.75
CA PRO A 70 -12.80 -7.69 -4.06
C PRO A 70 -13.51 -6.67 -4.97
N VAL A 71 -12.78 -6.01 -5.86
CA VAL A 71 -13.31 -4.93 -6.70
C VAL A 71 -14.51 -5.41 -7.54
N HIS A 72 -14.41 -6.55 -8.21
CA HIS A 72 -15.54 -7.14 -8.96
C HIS A 72 -16.81 -7.39 -8.11
N THR A 73 -16.63 -7.68 -6.81
CA THR A 73 -17.76 -7.86 -5.88
C THR A 73 -18.34 -6.50 -5.51
N THR A 74 -17.47 -5.51 -5.25
CA THR A 74 -17.88 -4.12 -4.97
C THR A 74 -18.67 -3.53 -6.14
N THR A 75 -18.20 -3.68 -7.38
CA THR A 75 -18.92 -3.19 -8.57
C THR A 75 -20.29 -3.85 -8.73
N SER A 76 -20.44 -5.12 -8.36
CA SER A 76 -21.74 -5.81 -8.36
C SER A 76 -22.72 -5.21 -7.34
N TYR A 77 -22.22 -4.81 -6.16
CA TYR A 77 -23.02 -4.09 -5.16
C TYR A 77 -23.39 -2.68 -5.63
N LEU A 78 -22.44 -1.94 -6.21
CA LEU A 78 -22.69 -0.59 -6.71
C LEU A 78 -23.72 -0.59 -7.86
N ALA A 79 -23.63 -1.56 -8.78
CA ALA A 79 -24.56 -1.69 -9.90
C ALA A 79 -26.03 -1.94 -9.51
N SER A 80 -26.27 -2.46 -8.30
CA SER A 80 -27.61 -2.68 -7.77
C SER A 80 -28.00 -1.66 -6.69
N MET A 81 -27.07 -0.80 -6.27
CA MET A 81 -27.26 0.10 -5.14
C MET A 81 -28.42 1.07 -5.36
N SER A 82 -28.64 1.50 -6.60
CA SER A 82 -29.73 2.39 -6.99
C SER A 82 -31.14 1.81 -6.81
N GLN A 83 -31.24 0.49 -6.59
CA GLN A 83 -32.50 -0.21 -6.39
C GLN A 83 -32.90 -0.29 -4.91
N TYR A 84 -32.01 0.12 -3.99
CA TYR A 84 -32.20 -0.02 -2.56
C TYR A 84 -32.47 1.32 -1.89
N ASN A 85 -33.18 1.28 -0.76
CA ASN A 85 -33.42 2.47 0.04
C ASN A 85 -32.16 2.84 0.84
N THR A 86 -31.64 4.04 0.62
CA THR A 86 -30.49 4.63 1.32
C THR A 86 -30.92 5.85 2.12
N ARG A 87 -30.09 6.28 3.07
CA ARG A 87 -30.26 7.59 3.71
C ARG A 87 -29.83 8.69 2.74
N PRO A 88 -30.49 9.87 2.75
CA PRO A 88 -30.00 11.04 2.02
C PRO A 88 -28.57 11.40 2.42
N GLY A 89 -27.75 11.76 1.44
CA GLY A 89 -26.34 12.09 1.61
C GLY A 89 -25.45 10.91 2.02
N LEU A 90 -25.86 9.67 1.70
CA LEU A 90 -25.06 8.47 1.99
C LEU A 90 -23.67 8.59 1.34
N ILE A 91 -22.62 8.37 2.13
CA ILE A 91 -21.26 8.29 1.60
C ILE A 91 -20.86 6.83 1.39
N VAL A 92 -20.33 6.52 0.22
CA VAL A 92 -19.81 5.19 -0.13
C VAL A 92 -18.33 5.30 -0.38
N THR A 93 -17.55 4.38 0.18
CA THR A 93 -16.12 4.23 -0.13
C THR A 93 -15.74 2.77 -0.24
N ASP A 94 -14.58 2.50 -0.83
CA ASP A 94 -14.03 1.15 -1.01
C ASP A 94 -12.56 1.06 -0.59
N THR A 95 -11.98 -0.13 -0.74
CA THR A 95 -10.56 -0.37 -0.44
C THR A 95 -9.83 -1.14 -1.55
N GLY A 96 -10.36 -1.12 -2.77
CA GLY A 96 -9.90 -1.88 -3.92
C GLY A 96 -8.59 -1.37 -4.52
N SER A 97 -7.89 -2.23 -5.26
CA SER A 97 -6.59 -1.91 -5.86
C SER A 97 -6.67 -1.22 -7.22
N THR A 98 -7.86 -1.15 -7.82
CA THR A 98 -8.15 -0.43 -9.08
C THR A 98 -9.33 0.52 -8.81
N LYS A 99 -9.43 1.64 -9.53
CA LYS A 99 -10.38 2.71 -9.21
C LYS A 99 -11.32 3.08 -10.34
N SER A 100 -10.92 2.99 -11.61
CA SER A 100 -11.76 3.41 -12.74
C SER A 100 -13.09 2.66 -12.84
N THR A 101 -13.08 1.35 -12.58
CA THR A 101 -14.29 0.51 -12.62
C THR A 101 -15.28 0.83 -11.50
N ILE A 102 -14.80 1.29 -10.35
CA ILE A 102 -15.62 1.72 -9.22
C ILE A 102 -16.14 3.13 -9.48
N GLN A 103 -15.26 4.04 -9.90
CA GLN A 103 -15.61 5.44 -10.12
C GLN A 103 -16.59 5.64 -11.29
N ALA A 104 -16.70 4.66 -12.20
CA ALA A 104 -17.72 4.63 -13.25
C ALA A 104 -19.16 4.74 -12.72
N PHE A 105 -19.42 4.40 -11.46
CA PHE A 105 -20.74 4.53 -10.82
C PHE A 105 -21.01 5.91 -10.20
N GLU A 106 -20.00 6.79 -10.10
CA GLU A 106 -20.10 8.06 -9.37
C GLU A 106 -21.26 8.93 -9.86
N SER A 107 -21.37 9.13 -11.17
CA SER A 107 -22.39 10.01 -11.75
C SER A 107 -23.82 9.49 -11.55
N GLU A 108 -24.04 8.17 -11.66
CA GLU A 108 -25.36 7.56 -11.44
C GLU A 108 -25.77 7.64 -9.96
N LEU A 109 -24.82 7.39 -9.05
CA LEU A 109 -25.06 7.44 -7.61
C LEU A 109 -25.37 8.86 -7.12
N LEU A 110 -24.70 9.88 -7.68
CA LEU A 110 -24.97 11.27 -7.36
C LEU A 110 -26.41 11.70 -7.68
N GLN A 111 -27.03 11.14 -8.72
CA GLN A 111 -28.44 11.42 -9.06
C GLN A 111 -29.42 10.97 -7.96
N GLN A 112 -28.95 10.14 -7.04
CA GLN A 112 -29.72 9.59 -5.92
C GLN A 112 -29.20 10.09 -4.56
N ASP A 113 -28.41 11.16 -4.55
CA ASP A 113 -27.83 11.74 -3.33
C ASP A 113 -26.91 10.74 -2.59
N ILE A 114 -26.21 9.90 -3.37
CA ILE A 114 -25.19 8.97 -2.89
C ILE A 114 -23.82 9.44 -3.38
N HIS A 115 -22.92 9.68 -2.44
CA HIS A 115 -21.59 10.25 -2.69
C HIS A 115 -20.52 9.16 -2.70
N LEU A 116 -19.91 8.89 -3.85
CA LEU A 116 -18.89 7.84 -4.00
C LEU A 116 -17.47 8.42 -3.93
N ILE A 117 -16.72 8.02 -2.91
CA ILE A 117 -15.30 8.32 -2.73
C ILE A 117 -14.50 7.02 -2.82
N GLY A 118 -13.90 6.73 -3.97
CA GLY A 118 -13.03 5.58 -4.15
C GLY A 118 -11.84 5.60 -3.17
N GLY A 119 -11.45 4.44 -2.66
CA GLY A 119 -10.36 4.31 -1.69
C GLY A 119 -9.38 3.18 -2.04
N HIS A 120 -8.10 3.40 -1.79
CA HIS A 120 -7.06 2.38 -1.91
C HIS A 120 -6.00 2.53 -0.81
N PRO A 121 -6.13 1.79 0.31
CA PRO A 121 -5.05 1.66 1.27
C PRO A 121 -3.91 0.83 0.67
N MET A 122 -2.74 1.42 0.45
CA MET A 122 -1.54 0.73 -0.05
C MET A 122 -0.80 -0.01 1.08
N ALA A 123 -1.55 -0.78 1.85
CA ALA A 123 -1.06 -1.65 2.92
C ALA A 123 -1.67 -3.04 2.78
N GLY A 124 -0.91 -4.06 3.17
CA GLY A 124 -1.39 -5.44 3.07
C GLY A 124 -0.52 -6.40 3.85
N SER A 125 -0.98 -7.64 3.91
CA SER A 125 -0.27 -8.77 4.51
C SER A 125 -0.47 -10.00 3.65
N HIS A 126 0.46 -10.95 3.74
CA HIS A 126 0.28 -12.29 3.20
C HIS A 126 -0.83 -13.08 3.92
N LYS A 127 -1.30 -12.57 5.08
CA LYS A 127 -2.39 -13.15 5.87
C LYS A 127 -3.71 -12.49 5.53
N SER A 128 -4.77 -13.29 5.44
CA SER A 128 -6.14 -12.84 5.18
C SER A 128 -7.04 -13.03 6.40
N GLY A 129 -8.24 -12.46 6.35
CA GLY A 129 -9.27 -12.61 7.38
C GLY A 129 -9.12 -11.70 8.60
N VAL A 130 -10.22 -11.59 9.35
CA VAL A 130 -10.44 -10.59 10.41
C VAL A 130 -9.52 -10.79 11.62
N LEU A 131 -9.13 -12.03 11.91
CA LEU A 131 -8.22 -12.33 13.03
C LEU A 131 -6.82 -11.72 12.84
N ASN A 132 -6.48 -11.37 11.60
CA ASN A 132 -5.21 -10.71 11.28
C ASN A 132 -5.35 -9.19 11.20
N ALA A 133 -6.54 -8.64 11.47
CA ALA A 133 -6.78 -7.21 11.49
C ALA A 133 -5.91 -6.52 12.55
N LYS A 134 -5.41 -5.34 12.19
CA LYS A 134 -4.60 -4.51 13.08
C LYS A 134 -5.07 -3.07 12.98
N LYS A 135 -5.43 -2.46 14.11
CA LYS A 135 -5.79 -1.03 14.16
C LYS A 135 -4.73 -0.09 13.57
N HIS A 136 -3.45 -0.50 13.56
CA HIS A 136 -2.32 0.27 13.04
C HIS A 136 -1.82 -0.23 11.67
N LEU A 137 -2.61 -1.02 10.93
CA LEU A 137 -2.18 -1.61 9.66
C LEU A 137 -1.73 -0.56 8.63
N PHE A 138 -2.36 0.61 8.65
CA PHE A 138 -2.19 1.65 7.63
C PHE A 138 -1.21 2.76 8.06
N GLU A 139 -0.60 2.68 9.25
CA GLU A 139 0.30 3.72 9.74
C GLU A 139 1.49 3.91 8.79
N ASN A 140 1.71 5.14 8.33
CA ASN A 140 2.74 5.52 7.35
C ASN A 140 2.60 4.84 5.96
N ALA A 141 1.50 4.16 5.68
CA ALA A 141 1.17 3.69 4.34
C ALA A 141 0.49 4.83 3.56
N TYR A 142 0.61 4.81 2.23
CA TYR A 142 -0.25 5.68 1.41
C TYR A 142 -1.68 5.16 1.43
N TYR A 143 -2.64 6.07 1.48
CA TYR A 143 -4.05 5.77 1.24
C TYR A 143 -4.54 6.75 0.17
N VAL A 144 -4.90 6.22 -0.99
CA VAL A 144 -5.42 7.05 -2.08
C VAL A 144 -6.92 7.21 -1.93
N LEU A 145 -7.40 8.45 -2.01
CA LEU A 145 -8.81 8.78 -2.19
C LEU A 145 -9.04 9.30 -3.60
N VAL A 146 -10.17 8.91 -4.20
CA VAL A 146 -10.52 9.25 -5.58
C VAL A 146 -11.97 9.71 -5.61
N HIS A 147 -12.20 10.83 -6.30
CA HIS A 147 -13.51 11.23 -6.80
C HIS A 147 -13.27 12.09 -8.05
N ASP A 148 -14.13 11.99 -9.07
CA ASP A 148 -13.98 12.72 -10.33
C ASP A 148 -15.02 13.86 -10.45
N MET A 149 -16.01 13.92 -9.55
CA MET A 149 -17.08 14.92 -9.53
C MET A 149 -16.91 15.91 -8.36
N PRO A 150 -16.98 17.24 -8.59
CA PRO A 150 -16.85 18.26 -7.53
C PRO A 150 -17.94 18.18 -6.44
N GLU A 151 -19.12 17.64 -6.77
CA GLU A 151 -20.22 17.43 -5.83
C GLU A 151 -19.82 16.50 -4.67
N ASN A 152 -18.73 15.75 -4.83
CA ASN A 152 -18.18 14.86 -3.81
C ASN A 152 -17.10 15.49 -2.93
N ASP A 153 -16.71 16.76 -3.13
CA ASP A 153 -15.67 17.43 -2.34
C ASP A 153 -15.95 17.39 -0.82
N VAL A 154 -17.20 17.60 -0.43
CA VAL A 154 -17.62 17.57 0.99
C VAL A 154 -17.54 16.15 1.55
N ALA A 155 -17.98 15.15 0.77
CA ALA A 155 -17.90 13.74 1.17
C ALA A 155 -16.45 13.27 1.27
N HIS A 156 -15.59 13.71 0.35
CA HIS A 156 -14.14 13.46 0.37
C HIS A 156 -13.50 13.94 1.68
N GLU A 157 -13.74 15.20 2.08
CA GLU A 157 -13.18 15.70 3.34
C GLU A 157 -13.74 14.98 4.57
N ARG A 158 -15.00 14.51 4.54
CA ARG A 158 -15.54 13.66 5.61
C ARG A 158 -14.83 12.30 5.70
N ILE A 159 -14.57 11.64 4.57
CA ILE A 159 -13.81 10.36 4.54
C ILE A 159 -12.36 10.57 4.98
N LYS A 160 -11.70 11.61 4.49
CA LYS A 160 -10.34 11.97 4.91
C LYS A 160 -10.24 12.20 6.42
N ASN A 161 -11.19 12.92 7.01
CA ASN A 161 -11.26 13.12 8.46
C ASN A 161 -11.55 11.82 9.23
N LEU A 162 -12.40 10.94 8.70
CA LEU A 162 -12.63 9.61 9.28
C LEU A 162 -11.37 8.75 9.26
N LEU A 163 -10.53 8.90 8.24
CA LEU A 163 -9.28 8.14 8.09
C LEU A 163 -8.10 8.74 8.87
N GLN A 164 -8.23 9.90 9.51
CA GLN A 164 -7.08 10.60 10.14
C GLN A 164 -6.34 9.74 11.17
N HIS A 165 -7.06 8.93 11.96
CA HIS A 165 -6.46 8.09 13.01
C HIS A 165 -5.85 6.79 12.48
N THR A 166 -5.99 6.50 11.18
CA THR A 166 -5.22 5.45 10.53
C THR A 166 -3.73 5.81 10.42
N ARG A 167 -3.41 7.11 10.52
CA ARG A 167 -2.08 7.70 10.30
C ARG A 167 -1.47 7.30 8.95
N ALA A 168 -2.31 6.99 7.97
CA ALA A 168 -1.90 6.85 6.59
C ALA A 168 -1.60 8.23 5.98
N HIS A 169 -0.73 8.25 4.99
CA HIS A 169 -0.52 9.40 4.12
C HIS A 169 -1.65 9.46 3.11
N ILE A 170 -2.71 10.21 3.44
CA ILE A 170 -3.85 10.41 2.56
C ILE A 170 -3.43 11.29 1.39
N ILE A 171 -3.60 10.78 0.17
CA ILE A 171 -3.39 11.53 -1.07
C ILE A 171 -4.63 11.41 -1.95
N SER A 172 -4.86 12.38 -2.81
CA SER A 172 -6.01 12.42 -3.71
C SER A 172 -5.56 12.52 -5.17
N MET A 173 -6.22 11.81 -6.06
CA MET A 173 -5.99 11.82 -7.51
C MET A 173 -7.26 11.36 -8.24
N THR A 174 -7.29 11.51 -9.56
CA THR A 174 -8.40 10.97 -10.37
C THR A 174 -8.32 9.46 -10.50
N ALA A 175 -9.42 8.82 -10.91
CA ALA A 175 -9.44 7.36 -11.07
C ALA A 175 -8.48 6.86 -12.17
N ASP A 176 -8.43 7.58 -13.29
CA ASP A 176 -7.54 7.29 -14.41
C ASP A 176 -6.07 7.48 -14.03
N GLU A 177 -5.74 8.56 -13.31
CA GLU A 177 -4.37 8.81 -12.82
C GLU A 177 -3.93 7.70 -11.86
N HIS A 178 -4.79 7.31 -10.93
CA HIS A 178 -4.52 6.20 -10.02
C HIS A 178 -4.21 4.89 -10.76
N ASP A 179 -5.08 4.50 -11.70
CA ASP A 179 -4.92 3.25 -12.42
C ASP A 179 -3.72 3.29 -13.37
N HIS A 180 -3.40 4.44 -13.95
CA HIS A 180 -2.18 4.63 -14.72
C HIS A 180 -0.93 4.46 -13.85
N VAL A 181 -0.84 5.18 -12.73
CA VAL A 181 0.30 5.15 -11.81
C VAL A 181 0.49 3.75 -11.24
N THR A 182 -0.56 3.13 -10.71
CA THR A 182 -0.49 1.76 -10.16
C THR A 182 -0.20 0.72 -11.25
N GLY A 183 -0.66 0.95 -12.48
CA GLY A 183 -0.27 0.17 -13.66
C GLY A 183 1.25 0.09 -13.82
N ILE A 184 1.93 1.22 -13.71
CA ILE A 184 3.39 1.34 -13.84
C ILE A 184 4.13 0.81 -12.61
N VAL A 185 3.77 1.28 -11.42
CA VAL A 185 4.59 1.05 -10.20
C VAL A 185 4.25 -0.22 -9.45
N SER A 186 3.13 -0.88 -9.77
CA SER A 186 2.64 -2.08 -9.06
C SER A 186 2.26 -3.21 -10.00
N HIS A 187 1.37 -2.98 -10.98
CA HIS A 187 0.75 -4.06 -11.74
C HIS A 187 1.72 -4.71 -12.74
N VAL A 188 2.37 -3.93 -13.61
CA VAL A 188 3.37 -4.46 -14.55
C VAL A 188 4.55 -5.14 -13.83
N PRO A 189 5.11 -4.60 -12.72
CA PRO A 189 6.10 -5.31 -11.93
C PRO A 189 5.69 -6.74 -11.51
N HIS A 190 4.42 -7.00 -11.23
CA HIS A 190 3.94 -8.36 -10.92
C HIS A 190 3.99 -9.30 -12.12
N PHE A 191 3.70 -8.81 -13.33
CA PHE A 191 3.88 -9.58 -14.56
C PHE A 191 5.34 -9.90 -14.81
N VAL A 192 6.24 -8.94 -14.62
CA VAL A 192 7.69 -9.15 -14.79
C VAL A 192 8.21 -10.17 -13.80
N ALA A 193 7.91 -10.01 -12.51
CA ALA A 193 8.33 -10.96 -11.47
C ALA A 193 7.81 -12.38 -11.74
N SER A 194 6.53 -12.52 -12.13
CA SER A 194 5.94 -13.82 -12.45
C SER A 194 6.54 -14.44 -13.71
N SER A 195 6.85 -13.61 -14.72
CA SER A 195 7.49 -14.06 -15.95
C SER A 195 8.91 -14.58 -15.70
N LEU A 196 9.68 -13.93 -14.81
CA LEU A 196 11.01 -14.41 -14.41
C LEU A 196 10.94 -15.77 -13.71
N VAL A 197 9.95 -16.00 -12.84
CA VAL A 197 9.73 -17.30 -12.20
C VAL A 197 9.35 -18.37 -13.23
N ASN A 198 8.45 -18.04 -14.15
CA ASN A 198 8.05 -18.95 -15.21
C ASN A 198 9.19 -19.28 -16.17
N LEU A 199 10.06 -18.30 -16.47
CA LEU A 199 11.28 -18.48 -17.26
C LEU A 199 12.24 -19.44 -16.56
N ASN A 200 12.48 -19.26 -15.26
CA ASN A 200 13.30 -20.17 -14.47
C ASN A 200 12.73 -21.60 -14.48
N ALA A 201 11.41 -21.74 -14.29
CA ALA A 201 10.74 -23.03 -14.33
C ALA A 201 10.80 -23.70 -15.72
N TYR A 202 10.72 -22.92 -16.80
CA TYR A 202 10.82 -23.40 -18.17
C TYR A 202 12.21 -23.99 -18.47
N TYR A 203 13.28 -23.31 -18.04
CA TYR A 203 14.66 -23.76 -18.26
C TYR A 203 15.17 -24.75 -17.21
N ALA A 204 14.49 -24.90 -16.08
CA ALA A 204 14.90 -25.83 -15.01
C ALA A 204 15.22 -27.28 -15.47
N PRO A 205 14.54 -27.86 -16.48
CA PRO A 205 14.90 -29.18 -16.99
C PRO A 205 16.27 -29.26 -17.70
N GLU A 206 16.81 -28.13 -18.18
CA GLU A 206 18.13 -28.11 -18.85
C GLU A 206 19.28 -28.30 -17.86
N SER A 207 19.09 -27.88 -16.60
CA SER A 207 20.10 -28.02 -15.55
C SER A 207 19.49 -27.79 -14.17
N GLU A 208 19.73 -28.72 -13.24
CA GLU A 208 19.32 -28.58 -11.84
C GLU A 208 19.90 -27.32 -11.17
N TRP A 209 21.05 -26.83 -11.66
CA TRP A 209 21.69 -25.61 -11.16
C TRP A 209 20.83 -24.37 -11.36
N ILE A 210 19.94 -24.33 -12.37
CA ILE A 210 19.05 -23.19 -12.61
C ILE A 210 18.11 -22.96 -11.43
N LYS A 211 17.63 -24.04 -10.80
CA LYS A 211 16.80 -23.97 -9.61
C LYS A 211 17.65 -23.72 -8.35
N GLN A 212 18.82 -24.36 -8.24
CA GLN A 212 19.67 -24.22 -7.05
C GLN A 212 20.29 -22.82 -6.92
N LEU A 213 20.68 -22.21 -8.04
CA LEU A 213 21.27 -20.87 -8.09
C LEU A 213 20.22 -19.75 -8.13
N ALA A 214 18.93 -20.07 -8.33
CA ALA A 214 17.80 -19.15 -8.15
C ALA A 214 17.51 -18.87 -6.66
N ALA A 215 18.56 -18.53 -5.91
CA ALA A 215 18.55 -18.15 -4.50
C ALA A 215 18.84 -16.65 -4.33
N GLY A 216 18.80 -16.15 -3.09
CA GLY A 216 19.14 -14.76 -2.77
C GLY A 216 18.39 -13.73 -3.63
N GLY A 217 19.14 -12.94 -4.40
CA GLY A 217 18.61 -11.84 -5.22
C GLY A 217 17.52 -12.23 -6.21
N PHE A 218 17.53 -13.45 -6.76
CA PHE A 218 16.44 -13.92 -7.62
C PHE A 218 15.12 -14.02 -6.83
N ARG A 219 15.17 -14.57 -5.61
CA ARG A 219 13.99 -14.68 -4.73
C ARG A 219 13.50 -13.30 -4.27
N ASP A 220 14.41 -12.35 -4.10
CA ASP A 220 14.06 -10.99 -3.69
C ASP A 220 13.35 -10.23 -4.81
N ILE A 221 13.87 -10.27 -6.04
CA ILE A 221 13.25 -9.65 -7.23
C ILE A 221 11.89 -10.30 -7.52
N THR A 222 11.79 -11.62 -7.36
CA THR A 222 10.57 -12.39 -7.67
C THR A 222 9.63 -12.58 -6.48
N ARG A 223 9.90 -11.97 -5.32
CA ARG A 223 9.12 -12.16 -4.08
C ARG A 223 7.63 -11.95 -4.28
N ILE A 224 7.26 -10.96 -5.09
CA ILE A 224 5.87 -10.58 -5.35
C ILE A 224 5.12 -11.56 -6.26
N ALA A 225 5.81 -12.46 -6.97
CA ALA A 225 5.20 -13.52 -7.76
C ALA A 225 4.47 -14.58 -6.91
N SER A 226 4.73 -14.63 -5.60
CA SER A 226 4.02 -15.49 -4.65
C SER A 226 2.69 -14.89 -4.16
N SER A 227 2.23 -13.79 -4.76
CA SER A 227 0.95 -13.16 -4.41
C SER A 227 -0.26 -13.99 -4.87
N ASN A 228 -1.45 -13.68 -4.34
CA ASN A 228 -2.67 -14.43 -4.67
C ASN A 228 -3.01 -14.30 -6.18
N PRO A 229 -3.11 -15.42 -6.92
CA PRO A 229 -3.34 -15.39 -8.37
C PRO A 229 -4.75 -14.94 -8.76
N GLU A 230 -5.78 -15.18 -7.95
CA GLU A 230 -7.15 -14.73 -8.23
C GLU A 230 -7.24 -13.20 -8.16
N MET A 231 -6.63 -12.60 -7.12
CA MET A 231 -6.56 -11.15 -6.97
C MET A 231 -5.82 -10.50 -8.14
N TRP A 232 -4.68 -11.06 -8.55
CA TRP A 232 -3.90 -10.52 -9.66
C TRP A 232 -4.56 -10.71 -11.01
N ARG A 233 -5.32 -11.78 -11.22
CA ARG A 233 -6.19 -11.94 -12.39
C ARG A 233 -7.21 -10.80 -12.45
N ASP A 234 -7.91 -10.53 -11.36
CA ASP A 234 -8.97 -9.52 -11.32
C ASP A 234 -8.40 -8.12 -11.57
N ILE A 235 -7.31 -7.74 -10.88
CA ILE A 235 -6.59 -6.47 -11.12
C ILE A 235 -6.19 -6.32 -12.59
N SER A 236 -5.73 -7.42 -13.20
CA SER A 236 -5.28 -7.40 -14.60
C SER A 236 -6.41 -7.16 -15.59
N ILE A 237 -7.60 -7.67 -15.30
CA ILE A 237 -8.79 -7.47 -16.14
C ILE A 237 -9.32 -6.05 -15.96
N GLU A 238 -9.39 -5.58 -14.71
CA GLU A 238 -9.93 -4.26 -14.36
C GLU A 238 -9.04 -3.13 -14.89
N ASN A 239 -7.73 -3.24 -14.75
CA ASN A 239 -6.76 -2.24 -15.23
C ASN A 239 -6.10 -2.64 -16.57
N ARG A 240 -6.82 -3.41 -17.40
CA ARG A 240 -6.27 -3.98 -18.65
C ARG A 240 -5.69 -2.94 -19.59
N THR A 241 -6.35 -1.78 -19.72
CA THR A 241 -5.95 -0.74 -20.69
C THR A 241 -4.59 -0.16 -20.35
N HIS A 242 -4.36 0.29 -19.11
CA HIS A 242 -3.06 0.85 -18.72
C HIS A 242 -1.99 -0.23 -18.67
N ILE A 243 -2.30 -1.43 -18.14
CA ILE A 243 -1.35 -2.56 -18.12
C ILE A 243 -0.88 -2.89 -19.54
N LEU A 244 -1.79 -2.98 -20.52
CA LEU A 244 -1.43 -3.29 -21.90
C LEU A 244 -0.53 -2.21 -22.51
N SER A 245 -0.79 -0.94 -22.22
CA SER A 245 0.03 0.18 -22.68
C SER A 245 1.47 0.07 -22.15
N VAL A 246 1.62 -0.14 -20.83
CA VAL A 246 2.94 -0.26 -20.19
C VAL A 246 3.67 -1.52 -20.63
N MET A 247 2.96 -2.65 -20.78
CA MET A 247 3.56 -3.91 -21.26
C MET A 247 4.08 -3.79 -22.70
N LYS A 248 3.39 -3.04 -23.58
CA LYS A 248 3.87 -2.77 -24.95
C LYS A 248 5.12 -1.89 -24.95
N HIS A 249 5.20 -0.92 -24.04
CA HIS A 249 6.41 -0.12 -23.87
C HIS A 249 7.57 -1.01 -23.42
N LEU A 250 7.35 -1.85 -22.41
CA LEU A 250 8.35 -2.78 -21.90
C LEU A 250 8.81 -3.80 -22.96
N GLN A 251 7.89 -4.28 -23.81
CA GLN A 251 8.23 -5.11 -24.96
C GLN A 251 9.20 -4.39 -25.92
N SER A 252 8.93 -3.12 -26.23
CA SER A 252 9.84 -2.32 -27.07
C SER A 252 11.21 -2.16 -26.41
N ASP A 253 11.28 -2.00 -25.10
CA ASP A 253 12.55 -1.87 -24.39
C ASP A 253 13.34 -3.18 -24.41
N PHE A 254 12.69 -4.34 -24.25
CA PHE A 254 13.37 -5.62 -24.44
C PHE A 254 13.93 -5.81 -25.84
N SER A 255 13.20 -5.37 -26.88
CA SER A 255 13.74 -5.39 -28.26
C SER A 255 14.99 -4.53 -28.40
N LYS A 256 15.03 -3.33 -27.80
CA LYS A 256 16.23 -2.47 -27.80
C LYS A 256 17.41 -3.14 -27.08
N ILE A 257 17.16 -3.80 -25.94
CA ILE A 257 18.21 -4.51 -25.20
C ILE A 257 18.79 -5.65 -26.04
N ILE A 258 17.94 -6.40 -26.76
CA ILE A 258 18.39 -7.45 -27.68
C ILE A 258 19.27 -6.86 -28.78
N ASP A 259 18.83 -5.77 -29.43
CA ASP A 259 19.61 -5.09 -30.48
C ASP A 259 21.00 -4.64 -29.99
N LEU A 260 21.09 -4.10 -28.76
CA LEU A 260 22.36 -3.70 -28.14
C LEU A 260 23.30 -4.90 -27.96
N LEU A 261 22.77 -6.04 -27.52
CA LEU A 261 23.54 -7.28 -27.34
C LEU A 261 24.00 -7.85 -28.69
N GLU A 262 23.14 -7.90 -29.70
CA GLU A 262 23.47 -8.40 -31.04
C GLU A 262 24.58 -7.58 -31.72
N ARG A 263 24.57 -6.26 -31.50
CA ARG A 263 25.59 -5.33 -32.04
C ARG A 263 26.85 -5.26 -31.19
N GLN A 264 26.87 -5.90 -30.01
CA GLN A 264 27.94 -5.75 -29.02
C GLN A 264 28.21 -4.28 -28.67
N ASP A 265 27.14 -3.49 -28.57
CA ASP A 265 27.21 -2.04 -28.31
C ASP A 265 27.54 -1.78 -26.83
N SER A 266 28.84 -1.72 -26.53
CA SER A 266 29.35 -1.54 -25.17
C SER A 266 28.86 -0.25 -24.52
N ASP A 267 28.88 0.87 -25.25
CA ASP A 267 28.49 2.19 -24.72
C ASP A 267 26.98 2.24 -24.49
N GLY A 268 26.18 1.72 -25.44
CA GLY A 268 24.73 1.65 -25.27
C GLY A 268 24.29 0.76 -24.10
N LEU A 269 25.01 -0.35 -23.84
CA LEU A 269 24.77 -1.19 -22.66
C LEU A 269 25.14 -0.47 -21.36
N TYR A 270 26.25 0.28 -21.33
CA TYR A 270 26.63 1.08 -20.17
C TYR A 270 25.55 2.13 -19.85
N ASP A 271 25.09 2.87 -20.86
CA ASP A 271 24.08 3.90 -20.68
C ASP A 271 22.76 3.32 -20.18
N PHE A 272 22.34 2.16 -20.69
CA PHE A 272 21.15 1.46 -20.22
C PHE A 272 21.21 1.19 -18.70
N PHE A 273 22.30 0.60 -18.21
CA PHE A 273 22.46 0.31 -16.77
C PHE A 273 22.65 1.57 -15.93
N ASN A 274 23.41 2.55 -16.42
CA ASN A 274 23.68 3.79 -15.69
C ASN A 274 22.40 4.63 -15.53
N ASN A 275 21.56 4.74 -16.56
CA ASN A 275 20.29 5.44 -16.48
C ASN A 275 19.35 4.79 -15.44
N ALA A 276 19.26 3.45 -15.44
CA ALA A 276 18.48 2.72 -14.45
C ALA A 276 19.02 2.94 -13.02
N LYS A 277 20.34 2.91 -12.84
CA LYS A 277 21.00 3.20 -11.55
C LYS A 277 20.68 4.61 -11.06
N GLN A 278 20.88 5.63 -11.89
CA GLN A 278 20.64 7.03 -11.53
C GLN A 278 19.20 7.27 -11.11
N TYR A 279 18.23 6.77 -11.88
CA TYR A 279 16.81 6.94 -11.55
C TYR A 279 16.45 6.20 -10.26
N ARG A 280 16.91 4.95 -10.09
CA ARG A 280 16.68 4.16 -8.87
C ARG A 280 17.27 4.81 -7.63
N ASP A 281 18.51 5.30 -7.71
CA ASP A 281 19.21 5.89 -6.57
C ASP A 281 18.59 7.25 -6.18
N ALA A 282 17.90 7.92 -7.12
CA ALA A 282 17.12 9.12 -6.87
C ALA A 282 15.69 8.85 -6.33
N LEU A 283 15.22 7.59 -6.31
CA LEU A 283 13.90 7.27 -5.78
C LEU A 283 13.82 7.65 -4.30
N PRO A 284 12.69 8.21 -3.84
CA PRO A 284 12.48 8.51 -2.44
C PRO A 284 12.74 7.29 -1.56
N ILE A 285 13.71 7.38 -0.64
CA ILE A 285 13.94 6.33 0.35
C ILE A 285 12.84 6.42 1.42
N ARG A 286 11.61 5.99 1.09
CA ARG A 286 10.42 5.97 1.97
C ARG A 286 10.42 7.02 3.10
N SER A 287 10.36 8.29 2.69
CA SER A 287 9.66 9.43 3.31
C SER A 287 10.16 10.72 2.63
N GLN A 288 9.69 10.99 1.42
CA GLN A 288 9.78 12.34 0.84
C GLN A 288 8.38 12.72 0.33
N GLY A 289 7.49 13.02 1.27
CA GLY A 289 6.44 13.99 0.96
C GLY A 289 7.11 15.35 0.83
N ALA A 290 6.65 16.16 -0.13
CA ALA A 290 7.05 17.55 -0.25
C ALA A 290 6.93 18.22 1.14
N MET A 291 8.06 18.71 1.66
CA MET A 291 8.22 19.34 2.99
C MET A 291 8.36 18.44 4.23
N ASN A 292 9.08 17.32 4.17
CA ASN A 292 9.84 16.84 5.34
C ASN A 292 11.16 16.20 4.89
N SER A 293 12.28 16.90 5.07
CA SER A 293 13.60 16.29 4.99
C SER A 293 13.70 15.19 6.05
N SER A 294 13.96 13.94 5.67
CA SER A 294 14.40 12.94 6.65
C SER A 294 15.70 13.45 7.27
N PHE A 295 15.67 13.69 8.57
CA PHE A 295 16.85 14.15 9.29
C PHE A 295 17.68 12.92 9.61
N ASP A 296 18.57 12.54 8.70
CA ASP A 296 19.36 11.32 8.83
C ASP A 296 20.60 11.55 9.71
N LEU A 297 20.88 10.58 10.57
CA LEU A 297 22.11 10.45 11.33
C LEU A 297 22.76 9.12 10.93
N TYR A 298 24.01 9.18 10.48
CA TYR A 298 24.81 8.00 10.22
C TYR A 298 25.62 7.69 11.46
N VAL A 299 25.61 6.44 11.89
CA VAL A 299 26.26 5.96 13.10
C VAL A 299 27.25 4.88 12.69
N ASP A 300 28.52 5.07 13.03
CA ASP A 300 29.52 4.04 12.84
C ASP A 300 29.37 2.96 13.89
N ILE A 301 29.16 1.72 13.44
CA ILE A 301 28.90 0.59 14.31
C ILE A 301 29.75 -0.61 13.86
N PRO A 302 30.41 -1.32 14.80
CA PRO A 302 31.02 -2.60 14.49
C PRO A 302 29.94 -3.67 14.22
N ASP A 303 30.24 -4.57 13.27
CA ASP A 303 29.41 -5.74 12.98
C ASP A 303 29.57 -6.80 14.08
N LYS A 304 28.87 -6.57 15.20
CA LYS A 304 28.84 -7.43 16.38
C LYS A 304 27.41 -7.56 16.90
N PRO A 305 27.04 -8.72 17.48
CA PRO A 305 25.75 -8.89 18.11
C PRO A 305 25.48 -7.81 19.17
N GLY A 306 24.30 -7.20 19.12
CA GLY A 306 23.84 -6.23 20.11
C GLY A 306 24.16 -4.76 19.81
N THR A 307 25.06 -4.44 18.87
CA THR A 307 25.44 -3.05 18.61
C THR A 307 24.27 -2.17 18.15
N ILE A 308 23.42 -2.68 17.25
CA ILE A 308 22.22 -1.95 16.81
C ILE A 308 21.25 -1.75 17.98
N SER A 309 21.09 -2.76 18.84
CA SER A 309 20.23 -2.64 20.03
C SER A 309 20.73 -1.53 20.95
N GLN A 310 22.03 -1.42 21.17
CA GLN A 310 22.61 -0.37 22.01
C GLN A 310 22.32 1.03 21.46
N VAL A 311 22.45 1.25 20.15
CA VAL A 311 22.09 2.53 19.52
C VAL A 311 20.61 2.85 19.76
N LEU A 312 19.72 1.89 19.52
CA LEU A 312 18.28 2.10 19.68
C LEU A 312 17.88 2.26 21.15
N ASP A 313 18.54 1.56 22.06
CA ASP A 313 18.31 1.67 23.50
C ASP A 313 18.69 3.06 24.00
N ILE A 314 19.84 3.62 23.58
CA ILE A 314 20.24 4.99 23.93
C ILE A 314 19.18 5.99 23.47
N LEU A 315 18.76 5.91 22.21
CA LEU A 315 17.74 6.82 21.67
C LEU A 315 16.38 6.67 22.39
N SER A 316 16.00 5.44 22.75
CA SER A 316 14.78 5.13 23.49
C SER A 316 14.81 5.68 24.92
N HIS A 317 15.94 5.58 25.64
CA HIS A 317 16.10 6.15 26.99
C HIS A 317 15.92 7.66 27.00
N GLU A 318 16.41 8.34 25.97
CA GLU A 318 16.21 9.78 25.75
C GLU A 318 14.83 10.13 25.17
N ARG A 319 13.95 9.13 24.99
CA ARG A 319 12.58 9.26 24.44
C ARG A 319 12.55 9.88 23.04
N ILE A 320 13.58 9.63 22.24
CA ILE A 320 13.71 10.16 20.88
C ILE A 320 13.02 9.20 19.90
N SER A 321 12.02 9.71 19.17
CA SER A 321 11.31 8.91 18.17
C SER A 321 12.12 8.85 16.87
N ILE A 322 12.45 7.63 16.44
CA ILE A 322 13.00 7.36 15.12
C ILE A 322 11.88 7.09 14.11
N SER A 323 12.09 7.46 12.86
CA SER A 323 11.19 7.12 11.74
C SER A 323 11.68 5.90 10.96
N ASN A 324 12.99 5.67 10.88
CA ASN A 324 13.57 4.56 10.13
C ASN A 324 14.96 4.18 10.64
N VAL A 325 15.35 2.92 10.42
CA VAL A 325 16.69 2.39 10.75
C VAL A 325 17.12 1.47 9.61
N ARG A 326 18.31 1.69 9.06
CA ARG A 326 18.82 0.92 7.92
C ARG A 326 20.31 0.61 8.09
N ILE A 327 20.68 -0.64 7.83
CA ILE A 327 22.09 -1.02 7.66
C ILE A 327 22.52 -0.68 6.24
N LEU A 328 23.66 -0.01 6.08
CA LEU A 328 24.23 0.34 4.78
C LEU A 328 25.24 -0.74 4.37
N GLU A 329 24.94 -1.45 3.28
CA GLU A 329 25.73 -2.59 2.80
C GLU A 329 26.96 -2.17 1.99
N VAL A 330 26.96 -0.96 1.41
CA VAL A 330 28.07 -0.40 0.61
C VAL A 330 28.65 0.81 1.35
N ARG A 331 29.93 0.72 1.73
CA ARG A 331 30.66 1.72 2.54
C ARG A 331 31.55 2.66 1.71
N GLU A 332 31.44 2.64 0.39
CA GLU A 332 32.43 3.29 -0.48
C GLU A 332 32.42 4.83 -0.38
N ASP A 333 31.28 5.46 -0.04
CA ASP A 333 31.15 6.94 0.00
C ASP A 333 30.44 7.50 1.26
N ILE A 334 30.11 6.67 2.26
CA ILE A 334 29.36 7.09 3.46
C ILE A 334 30.07 6.63 4.73
N TYR A 335 30.32 7.57 5.66
CA TYR A 335 30.82 7.27 6.99
C TYR A 335 29.69 6.75 7.88
N GLY A 336 29.78 5.48 8.28
CA GLY A 336 28.87 4.81 9.23
C GLY A 336 28.02 3.70 8.62
N ALA A 337 27.99 2.54 9.29
CA ALA A 337 27.29 1.34 8.83
C ALA A 337 25.78 1.31 9.14
N LEU A 338 25.29 2.22 9.99
CA LEU A 338 23.88 2.34 10.37
C LEU A 338 23.36 3.74 10.07
N ARG A 339 22.22 3.84 9.39
CA ARG A 339 21.49 5.09 9.18
C ARG A 339 20.23 5.10 10.04
N VAL A 340 20.10 6.10 10.91
CA VAL A 340 18.92 6.35 11.73
C VAL A 340 18.25 7.62 11.23
N SER A 341 16.98 7.53 10.85
CA SER A 341 16.20 8.65 10.34
C SER A 341 15.28 9.19 11.44
N PHE A 342 15.16 10.51 11.53
CA PHE A 342 14.31 11.20 12.51
C PHE A 342 13.23 12.04 11.84
N LYS A 343 12.15 12.34 12.58
CA LYS A 343 11.04 13.16 12.10
C LYS A 343 11.36 14.65 12.08
N THR A 344 12.24 15.11 12.98
CA THR A 344 12.61 16.53 13.10
C THR A 344 14.13 16.71 13.22
N ALA A 345 14.63 17.89 12.83
CA ALA A 345 16.05 18.25 13.02
C ALA A 345 16.45 18.17 14.50
N SER A 346 15.54 18.62 15.37
CA SER A 346 15.74 18.60 16.83
C SER A 346 15.94 17.19 17.35
N ASP A 347 15.14 16.22 16.88
CA ASP A 347 15.28 14.81 17.28
C ASP A 347 16.60 14.22 16.78
N ARG A 348 17.02 14.54 15.55
CA ARG A 348 18.33 14.11 15.02
C ARG A 348 19.47 14.69 15.83
N ASP A 349 19.42 15.99 16.15
CA ASP A 349 20.49 16.67 16.87
C ASP A 349 20.57 16.19 18.33
N ALA A 350 19.41 15.92 18.97
CA ALA A 350 19.34 15.26 20.27
C ALA A 350 19.90 13.82 20.19
N GLY A 351 19.56 13.07 19.15
CA GLY A 351 20.06 11.70 18.93
C GLY A 351 21.56 11.68 18.72
N ARG A 352 22.11 12.65 17.98
CA ARG A 352 23.55 12.85 17.79
C ARG A 352 24.24 13.11 19.13
N LEU A 353 23.69 13.98 19.97
CA LEU A 353 24.23 14.27 21.29
C LEU A 353 24.21 13.02 22.17
N ALA A 354 23.09 12.30 22.22
CA ALA A 354 22.92 11.10 23.01
C ALA A 354 23.92 9.98 22.63
N LEU A 355 24.17 9.81 21.32
CA LEU A 355 25.06 8.77 20.80
C LEU A 355 26.54 9.16 20.87
N SER A 356 26.87 10.46 20.94
CA SER A 356 28.25 10.97 20.86
C SER A 356 29.21 10.43 21.94
N HIS A 357 28.67 9.89 23.04
CA HIS A 357 29.48 9.30 24.10
C HIS A 357 29.99 7.88 23.77
N GLN A 358 29.38 7.20 22.80
CA GLN A 358 29.65 5.78 22.53
C GLN A 358 29.86 5.46 21.04
N PHE A 359 29.38 6.32 20.14
CA PHE A 359 29.43 6.09 18.71
C PHE A 359 29.88 7.35 17.97
N ASP A 360 30.66 7.15 16.92
CA ASP A 360 30.92 8.20 15.94
C ASP A 360 29.69 8.39 15.07
N THR A 361 29.32 9.65 14.86
CA THR A 361 28.10 10.01 14.14
C THR A 361 28.35 11.09 13.10
N TYR A 362 27.70 10.98 11.95
CA TYR A 362 27.86 11.87 10.81
C TYR A 362 26.49 12.36 10.31
N ILE A 363 26.46 13.59 9.81
CA ILE A 363 25.32 14.17 9.09
C ILE A 363 25.84 14.49 7.70
N ASN A 364 25.15 14.04 6.66
CA ASN A 364 25.43 14.42 5.27
C ASN A 364 24.70 15.70 4.88
#